data_AF-A0A922LVZ9-F1
#
_entry.id   AF-A0A922LVZ9-F1
#
_cell.length_a   1.000
_cell.length_b   1.000
_cell.length_c   1.000
_cell.angle_alpha   90.00
_cell.angle_beta   90.00
_cell.angle_gamma   90.00
#
_symmetry.space_group_name_H-M   'P 1'
#
loop_
_entity.id
_entity.type
_entity.pdbx_description
1 polymer ?
#
loop_
_entity_poly.entity_id
_entity_poly.type
_entity_poly.pdbx_seq_one_letter_code
_entity_poly.pdbx_strand_id
1 'polypeptide(L)'
;MKKPCRSDDLREKYLERNNKQNSIQSTFMHSGHYQTAYNWEDEKNRTKDFYDDGTSTFFWNTHTVLCLFIFACILIYVALLENGNYSSEYNMKRGISAVIMVFVLFGVLHTPDGPFLRPHPAFWRFILCLSILYELILVFLLFQSVDDARQWLRYLDLELGKPLEEKDYGGNCRIYDWDRPDNPWHNVIVSI
;
A
#
# COMPACT_ATOMS: atom_id res chain seq x y z
N MET A 1 91.50 -28.21 8.62
CA MET A 1 90.80 -28.46 7.33
C MET A 1 89.30 -28.30 7.54
N LYS A 2 88.64 -27.48 6.71
CA LYS A 2 87.27 -26.95 6.88
C LYS A 2 86.20 -28.02 6.64
N LYS A 3 85.21 -28.13 7.53
CA LYS A 3 84.00 -28.95 7.32
C LYS A 3 83.15 -28.32 6.21
N PRO A 4 82.58 -29.10 5.27
CA PRO A 4 81.78 -28.56 4.19
C PRO A 4 80.45 -28.02 4.74
N CYS A 5 80.05 -26.82 4.32
CA CYS A 5 78.69 -26.31 4.58
C CYS A 5 77.70 -27.18 3.80
N ARG A 6 76.92 -27.96 4.54
CA ARG A 6 75.91 -28.88 3.99
C ARG A 6 74.62 -28.08 3.76
N SER A 7 74.22 -27.95 2.49
CA SER A 7 73.01 -27.22 2.04
C SER A 7 71.73 -27.66 2.74
N ASP A 8 71.70 -28.90 3.24
CA ASP A 8 70.54 -29.50 3.92
C ASP A 8 70.19 -28.77 5.24
N ASP A 9 71.19 -28.27 5.97
CA ASP A 9 71.00 -27.59 7.28
C ASP A 9 70.35 -26.20 7.13
N LEU A 10 70.63 -25.51 6.02
CA LEU A 10 70.01 -24.22 5.70
C LEU A 10 68.55 -24.39 5.27
N ARG A 11 68.22 -25.50 4.60
CA ARG A 11 66.86 -25.81 4.16
C ARG A 11 65.97 -26.16 5.35
N GLU A 12 66.46 -26.94 6.31
CA GLU A 12 65.73 -27.24 7.55
C GLU A 12 65.44 -25.98 8.37
N LYS A 13 66.46 -25.12 8.57
CA LYS A 13 66.30 -23.83 9.27
C LYS A 13 65.36 -22.84 8.56
N TYR A 14 65.18 -22.98 7.25
CA TYR A 14 64.21 -22.19 6.49
C TYR A 14 62.79 -22.73 6.67
N LEU A 15 62.61 -24.04 6.63
CA LEU A 15 61.32 -24.70 6.84
C LEU A 15 60.80 -24.50 8.28
N GLU A 16 61.66 -24.61 9.30
CA GLU A 16 61.28 -24.34 10.68
C GLU A 16 60.82 -22.89 10.89
N ARG A 17 61.52 -21.91 10.30
CA ARG A 17 61.12 -20.50 10.38
C ARG A 17 59.78 -20.24 9.72
N ASN A 18 59.54 -20.77 8.52
CA ASN A 18 58.26 -20.63 7.84
C ASN A 18 57.12 -21.31 8.61
N ASN A 19 57.35 -22.49 9.19
CA ASN A 19 56.33 -23.19 9.96
C ASN A 19 55.98 -22.45 11.26
N LYS A 20 56.98 -21.86 11.93
CA LYS A 20 56.78 -21.01 13.11
C LYS A 20 56.07 -19.69 12.77
N GLN A 21 56.34 -19.12 11.60
CA GLN A 21 55.69 -17.89 11.16
C GLN A 21 54.23 -18.13 10.75
N ASN A 22 53.96 -19.27 10.11
CA ASN A 22 52.61 -19.72 9.78
C ASN A 22 51.78 -20.05 11.05
N SER A 23 52.39 -20.65 12.09
CA SER A 23 51.69 -20.93 13.34
C SER A 23 51.40 -19.67 14.16
N ILE A 24 52.29 -18.67 14.13
CA ILE A 24 52.05 -17.36 14.76
C ILE A 24 50.95 -16.60 14.01
N GLN A 25 50.93 -16.64 12.67
CA GLN A 25 49.89 -16.00 11.86
C GLN A 25 48.52 -16.69 11.99
N SER A 26 48.49 -18.02 12.10
CA SER A 26 47.25 -18.77 12.36
C SER A 26 46.70 -18.52 13.77
N THR A 27 47.57 -18.35 14.77
CA THR A 27 47.16 -18.04 16.15
C THR A 27 46.67 -16.60 16.29
N PHE A 28 47.24 -15.66 15.52
CA PHE A 28 46.83 -14.25 15.50
C PHE A 28 45.49 -14.03 14.78
N MET A 29 45.21 -14.77 13.70
CA MET A 29 43.90 -14.72 13.02
C MET A 29 42.75 -15.31 13.86
N HIS A 30 43.04 -16.19 14.83
CA HIS A 30 41.99 -16.81 15.64
C HIS A 30 41.57 -15.99 16.88
N SER A 31 42.34 -14.96 17.25
CA SER A 31 42.16 -14.23 18.52
C SER A 31 41.76 -12.75 18.34
N GLY A 32 40.73 -12.48 17.52
CA GLY A 32 40.37 -11.10 17.22
C GLY A 32 39.00 -10.87 16.59
N HIS A 33 37.94 -11.51 17.09
CA HIS A 33 36.56 -11.06 16.81
C HIS A 33 35.84 -10.79 18.13
N TYR A 34 36.05 -9.59 18.67
CA TYR A 34 35.15 -9.00 19.66
C TYR A 34 33.86 -8.60 18.93
N GLN A 35 32.85 -9.48 18.97
CA GLN A 35 31.50 -9.16 18.51
C GLN A 35 30.84 -8.16 19.47
N THR A 36 30.83 -6.88 19.09
CA THR A 36 30.12 -5.81 19.82
C THR A 36 28.70 -5.58 19.33
N ALA A 37 28.21 -6.36 18.36
CA ALA A 37 26.84 -6.35 17.90
C ALA A 37 26.37 -7.76 17.53
N TYR A 38 25.11 -8.08 17.85
CA TYR A 38 24.47 -9.31 17.41
C TYR A 38 24.51 -9.39 15.87
N ASN A 39 25.02 -10.50 15.32
CA ASN A 39 25.20 -10.64 13.87
C ASN A 39 23.88 -11.01 13.19
N TRP A 40 23.08 -9.99 12.87
CA TRP A 40 21.82 -10.13 12.12
C TRP A 40 22.00 -10.73 10.72
N GLU A 41 23.20 -10.65 10.14
CA GLU A 41 23.48 -11.18 8.80
C GLU A 41 23.57 -12.71 8.80
N ASP A 42 24.13 -13.31 9.85
CA ASP A 42 24.15 -14.76 10.04
C ASP A 42 22.74 -15.32 10.30
N GLU A 43 21.93 -14.64 11.13
CA GLU A 43 20.52 -15.00 11.37
C GLU A 43 19.72 -14.96 10.06
N LYS A 44 19.85 -13.88 9.29
CA LYS A 44 19.19 -13.69 7.99
C LYS A 44 19.63 -14.72 6.96
N ASN A 45 20.91 -15.08 6.94
CA ASN A 45 21.42 -16.10 6.03
C ASN A 45 20.93 -17.50 6.43
N ARG A 46 20.86 -17.82 7.74
CA ARG A 46 20.21 -19.06 8.21
C ARG A 46 18.72 -19.15 7.85
N THR A 47 18.01 -18.02 7.83
CA THR A 47 16.59 -18.00 7.42
C THR A 47 16.40 -18.07 5.92
N LYS A 48 17.37 -17.65 5.10
CA LYS A 48 17.33 -17.79 3.63
C LYS A 48 17.46 -19.24 3.17
N ASP A 49 18.06 -20.11 3.98
CA ASP A 49 18.21 -21.53 3.65
C ASP A 49 16.87 -22.31 3.73
N PHE A 50 15.80 -21.66 4.21
CA PHE A 50 14.44 -22.16 4.03
C PHE A 50 13.99 -21.91 2.59
N TYR A 51 14.11 -22.94 1.76
CA TYR A 51 13.43 -23.00 0.47
C TYR A 51 11.91 -23.01 0.70
N ASP A 52 11.24 -21.88 0.48
CA ASP A 52 9.79 -21.85 0.28
C ASP A 52 9.52 -22.52 -1.08
N ASP A 53 8.72 -23.58 -1.09
CA ASP A 53 8.35 -24.36 -2.27
C ASP A 53 7.43 -23.59 -3.24
N GLY A 54 7.19 -22.30 -2.95
CA GLY A 54 6.31 -21.41 -3.67
C GLY A 54 4.84 -21.63 -3.30
N THR A 55 4.52 -22.73 -2.61
CA THR A 55 3.16 -23.06 -2.22
C THR A 55 2.66 -22.07 -1.16
N SER A 56 3.49 -21.73 -0.16
CA SER A 56 3.12 -20.77 0.89
C SER A 56 2.92 -19.37 0.32
N THR A 57 3.90 -18.87 -0.45
CA THR A 57 3.79 -17.57 -1.13
C THR A 57 2.59 -17.51 -2.09
N PHE A 58 2.30 -18.59 -2.83
CA PHE A 58 1.11 -18.68 -3.68
C PHE A 58 -0.18 -18.59 -2.85
N PHE A 59 -0.26 -19.31 -1.73
CA PHE A 59 -1.42 -19.22 -0.83
C PHE A 59 -1.61 -17.80 -0.31
N TRP A 60 -0.58 -17.17 0.26
CA TRP A 60 -0.69 -15.81 0.80
C TRP A 60 -1.09 -14.77 -0.27
N ASN A 61 -0.45 -14.79 -1.44
CA ASN A 61 -0.78 -13.88 -2.53
C ASN A 61 -2.16 -14.15 -3.16
N THR A 62 -2.60 -15.41 -3.22
CA THR A 62 -3.91 -15.76 -3.77
C THR A 62 -5.02 -15.39 -2.78
N HIS A 63 -4.80 -15.56 -1.48
CA HIS A 63 -5.77 -15.21 -0.44
C HIS A 63 -6.02 -13.70 -0.38
N THR A 64 -5.00 -12.86 -0.52
CA THR A 64 -5.19 -11.39 -0.54
C THR A 64 -6.02 -10.95 -1.76
N VAL A 65 -5.75 -11.49 -2.95
CA VAL A 65 -6.53 -11.23 -4.17
C VAL A 65 -7.97 -11.73 -4.04
N LEU A 66 -8.17 -12.92 -3.47
CA LEU A 66 -9.51 -13.49 -3.25
C LEU A 66 -10.31 -12.67 -2.23
N CYS A 67 -9.69 -12.23 -1.13
CA CYS A 67 -10.31 -11.36 -0.14
C CYS A 67 -10.78 -10.03 -0.75
N LEU A 68 -9.95 -9.42 -1.61
CA LEU A 68 -10.31 -8.20 -2.33
C LEU A 68 -11.48 -8.43 -3.30
N PHE A 69 -11.46 -9.54 -4.04
CA PHE A 69 -12.54 -9.88 -4.96
C PHE A 69 -13.88 -10.09 -4.24
N ILE A 70 -13.89 -10.88 -3.17
CA ILE A 70 -15.09 -11.13 -2.35
C ILE A 70 -15.59 -9.81 -1.75
N PHE A 71 -14.69 -9.00 -1.20
CA PHE A 71 -15.03 -7.70 -0.65
C PHE A 71 -15.66 -6.77 -1.71
N ALA A 72 -15.10 -6.71 -2.91
CA ALA A 72 -15.66 -5.94 -4.02
C ALA A 72 -17.05 -6.45 -4.42
N CYS A 73 -17.27 -7.77 -4.49
CA CYS A 73 -18.58 -8.35 -4.75
C CYS A 73 -19.62 -7.96 -3.69
N ILE A 74 -19.23 -7.93 -2.40
CA ILE A 74 -20.10 -7.51 -1.30
C ILE A 74 -20.47 -6.02 -1.45
N LEU A 75 -19.50 -5.15 -1.76
CA LEU A 75 -19.78 -3.73 -1.97
C LEU A 75 -20.73 -3.51 -3.17
N ILE A 76 -20.51 -4.21 -4.28
CA ILE A 76 -21.38 -4.14 -5.47
C ILE A 76 -22.79 -4.64 -5.13
N TYR A 77 -22.90 -5.73 -4.37
CA TYR A 77 -24.18 -6.25 -3.92
C TYR A 77 -24.95 -5.18 -3.12
N VAL A 78 -24.32 -4.57 -2.12
CA VAL A 78 -24.94 -3.51 -1.33
C VAL A 78 -25.30 -2.31 -2.21
N ALA A 79 -24.42 -1.89 -3.11
CA ALA A 79 -24.62 -0.73 -3.97
C ALA A 79 -25.82 -0.88 -4.92
N LEU A 80 -26.04 -2.07 -5.47
CA LEU A 80 -27.01 -2.28 -6.55
C LEU A 80 -28.31 -2.96 -6.10
N LEU A 81 -28.23 -3.84 -5.10
CA LEU A 81 -29.33 -4.75 -4.76
C LEU A 81 -29.99 -4.39 -3.44
N GLU A 82 -29.34 -3.62 -2.58
CA GLU A 82 -29.91 -3.25 -1.29
C GLU A 82 -30.74 -1.96 -1.38
N ASN A 83 -32.04 -2.08 -1.14
CA ASN A 83 -32.96 -0.95 -1.15
C ASN A 83 -32.76 -0.11 0.13
N GLY A 84 -32.32 1.15 -0.02
CA GLY A 84 -31.98 2.08 1.06
C GLY A 84 -33.14 2.62 1.90
N ASN A 85 -34.29 1.92 1.96
CA ASN A 85 -35.49 2.35 2.69
C ASN A 85 -35.43 2.05 4.20
N TYR A 86 -34.26 2.17 4.80
CA TYR A 86 -34.08 2.04 6.24
C TYR A 86 -34.01 3.42 6.91
N SER A 87 -34.22 3.47 8.23
CA SER A 87 -34.06 4.71 8.99
C SER A 87 -32.62 5.22 8.94
N SER A 88 -32.44 6.55 8.97
CA SER A 88 -31.12 7.19 8.93
C SER A 88 -30.20 6.70 10.07
N GLU A 89 -30.75 6.48 11.27
CA GLU A 89 -29.99 5.91 12.41
C GLU A 89 -29.43 4.50 12.11
N TYR A 90 -30.21 3.67 11.44
CA TYR A 90 -29.79 2.31 11.09
C TYR A 90 -28.69 2.33 10.01
N ASN A 91 -28.86 3.18 9.00
CA ASN A 91 -27.87 3.40 7.95
C ASN A 91 -26.55 3.94 8.52
N MET A 92 -26.60 4.84 9.50
CA MET A 92 -25.44 5.34 10.22
C MET A 92 -24.68 4.22 10.95
N LYS A 93 -25.38 3.38 11.72
CA LYS A 93 -24.77 2.26 12.47
C LYS A 93 -24.11 1.26 11.53
N ARG A 94 -24.76 0.94 10.41
CA ARG A 94 -24.21 0.06 9.38
C ARG A 94 -22.99 0.66 8.69
N GLY A 95 -23.07 1.93 8.27
CA GLY A 95 -21.95 2.65 7.68
C GLY A 95 -20.71 2.64 8.58
N ILE A 96 -20.87 2.97 9.86
CA ILE A 96 -19.76 2.93 10.84
C ILE A 96 -19.20 1.51 10.99
N SER A 97 -20.07 0.51 11.10
CA SER A 97 -19.61 -0.89 11.22
C SER A 97 -18.83 -1.35 9.98
N ALA A 98 -19.26 -0.93 8.78
CA ALA A 98 -18.59 -1.26 7.53
C ALA A 98 -17.22 -0.59 7.43
N VAL A 99 -17.11 0.70 7.79
CA VAL A 99 -15.84 1.43 7.86
C VAL A 99 -14.83 0.70 8.75
N ILE A 100 -15.25 0.25 9.93
CA ILE A 100 -14.39 -0.50 10.86
C ILE A 100 -13.93 -1.80 10.22
N MET A 101 -14.83 -2.57 9.60
CA MET A 101 -14.50 -3.83 8.93
C MET A 101 -13.49 -3.64 7.80
N VAL A 102 -13.68 -2.61 6.98
CA VAL A 102 -12.78 -2.28 5.86
C VAL A 102 -11.42 -1.83 6.35
N PHE A 103 -11.38 -1.00 7.39
CA PHE A 103 -10.11 -0.58 7.98
C PHE A 103 -9.32 -1.77 8.54
N VAL A 104 -9.98 -2.69 9.24
CA VAL A 104 -9.33 -3.91 9.75
C VAL A 104 -8.86 -4.81 8.60
N LEU A 105 -9.69 -5.04 7.59
CA LEU A 105 -9.32 -5.82 6.41
C LEU A 105 -8.12 -5.21 5.69
N PHE A 106 -8.12 -3.90 5.47
CA PHE A 106 -7.02 -3.18 4.89
C PHE A 106 -5.74 -3.30 5.74
N GLY A 107 -5.86 -3.15 7.05
CA GLY A 107 -4.75 -3.32 7.99
C GLY A 107 -4.11 -4.71 7.88
N VAL A 108 -4.92 -5.77 7.74
CA VAL A 108 -4.44 -7.15 7.55
C VAL A 108 -3.78 -7.35 6.18
N LEU A 109 -4.29 -6.72 5.12
CA LEU A 109 -3.79 -6.88 3.76
C LEU A 109 -2.55 -6.03 3.45
N HIS A 110 -2.41 -4.87 4.11
CA HIS A 110 -1.39 -3.87 3.80
C HIS A 110 -0.30 -3.74 4.87
N THR A 111 -0.30 -4.53 5.95
CA THR A 111 0.87 -4.60 6.85
C THR A 111 2.10 -4.92 6.03
N PRO A 112 3.01 -3.96 5.83
CA PRO A 112 4.12 -4.17 4.92
C PRO A 112 5.15 -5.09 5.57
N ASP A 113 5.70 -6.02 4.81
CA ASP A 113 6.93 -6.69 5.17
C ASP A 113 8.08 -5.66 5.10
N GLY A 114 8.74 -5.39 6.23
CA GLY A 114 9.98 -4.59 6.27
C GLY A 114 11.11 -5.29 5.51
N PRO A 115 12.37 -4.79 5.50
CA PRO A 115 12.93 -3.55 6.01
C PRO A 115 13.62 -2.72 4.89
N PHE A 116 13.09 -1.52 4.64
CA PHE A 116 13.59 -0.41 3.78
C PHE A 116 13.14 -0.35 2.31
N LEU A 117 12.38 0.71 1.96
CA LEU A 117 12.06 1.13 0.60
C LEU A 117 12.43 2.62 0.38
N ARG A 118 13.27 2.93 -0.61
CA ARG A 118 13.54 4.30 -1.16
C ARG A 118 12.99 4.36 -2.61
N PRO A 119 12.36 5.47 -3.06
CA PRO A 119 13.00 6.79 -3.24
C PRO A 119 12.53 7.95 -2.32
N HIS A 120 11.34 7.90 -1.70
CA HIS A 120 11.02 8.68 -0.48
C HIS A 120 9.88 7.96 0.28
N PRO A 121 10.20 7.13 1.29
CA PRO A 121 9.21 6.24 1.92
C PRO A 121 8.04 6.98 2.55
N ALA A 122 8.22 8.23 2.99
CA ALA A 122 7.14 8.98 3.61
C ALA A 122 6.08 9.45 2.60
N PHE A 123 6.45 9.69 1.33
CA PHE A 123 5.49 10.11 0.31
C PHE A 123 4.52 8.98 -0.01
N TRP A 124 5.04 7.77 -0.26
CA TRP A 124 4.21 6.61 -0.53
C TRP A 124 3.34 6.19 0.66
N ARG A 125 3.85 6.31 1.88
CA ARG A 125 3.05 6.11 3.10
C ARG A 125 1.92 7.14 3.25
N PHE A 126 2.19 8.39 2.87
CA PHE A 126 1.18 9.44 2.87
C PHE A 126 0.08 9.16 1.83
N ILE A 127 0.46 8.79 0.60
CA ILE A 127 -0.50 8.40 -0.44
C ILE A 127 -1.32 7.20 0.01
N LEU A 128 -0.69 6.18 0.61
CA LEU A 128 -1.41 5.03 1.17
C LEU A 128 -2.44 5.45 2.23
N CYS A 129 -2.05 6.32 3.17
CA CYS A 129 -2.98 6.86 4.17
C CYS A 129 -4.13 7.66 3.54
N LEU A 130 -3.86 8.48 2.52
CA LEU A 130 -4.90 9.21 1.81
C LEU A 130 -5.85 8.26 1.05
N SER A 131 -5.32 7.23 0.40
CA SER A 131 -6.13 6.20 -0.26
C SER A 131 -7.05 5.49 0.73
N ILE A 132 -6.54 5.08 1.90
CA ILE A 132 -7.37 4.47 2.96
C ILE A 132 -8.49 5.43 3.37
N LEU A 133 -8.15 6.68 3.67
CA LEU A 133 -9.12 7.67 4.13
C LEU A 133 -10.22 7.90 3.08
N TYR A 134 -9.86 7.99 1.81
CA TYR A 134 -10.80 8.09 0.70
C TYR A 134 -11.74 6.88 0.63
N GLU A 135 -11.20 5.67 0.67
CA GLU A 135 -11.99 4.44 0.64
C GLU A 135 -12.95 4.33 1.83
N LEU A 136 -12.52 4.70 3.04
CA LEU A 136 -13.40 4.71 4.22
C LEU A 136 -14.56 5.70 4.07
N ILE A 137 -14.32 6.87 3.48
CA ILE A 137 -15.39 7.85 3.19
C ILE A 137 -16.37 7.28 2.16
N LEU A 138 -15.88 6.67 1.08
CA LEU A 138 -16.75 6.07 0.07
C LEU A 138 -17.61 4.93 0.62
N VAL A 139 -17.02 4.03 1.40
CA VAL A 139 -17.75 2.94 2.05
C VAL A 139 -18.80 3.49 3.00
N PHE A 140 -18.49 4.53 3.78
CA PHE A 140 -19.48 5.17 4.64
C PHE A 140 -20.66 5.76 3.85
N LEU A 141 -20.37 6.50 2.78
CA LEU A 141 -21.38 7.11 1.92
C LEU A 141 -22.25 6.07 1.22
N LEU A 142 -21.70 4.88 0.91
CA LEU A 142 -22.44 3.80 0.27
C LEU A 142 -23.63 3.31 1.10
N PHE A 143 -23.52 3.34 2.43
CA PHE A 143 -24.60 2.92 3.34
C PHE A 143 -25.57 4.05 3.69
N GLN A 144 -25.30 5.30 3.28
CA GLN A 144 -26.21 6.42 3.54
C GLN A 144 -27.34 6.50 2.51
N SER A 145 -28.47 7.06 2.90
CA SER A 145 -29.52 7.43 1.94
C SER A 145 -29.03 8.58 1.04
N VAL A 146 -29.64 8.75 -0.13
CA VAL A 146 -29.23 9.81 -1.08
C VAL A 146 -29.35 11.20 -0.46
N ASP A 147 -30.38 11.42 0.35
CA ASP A 147 -30.61 12.73 0.99
C ASP A 147 -29.62 12.98 2.13
N ASP A 148 -29.34 11.97 2.96
CA ASP A 148 -28.32 12.06 4.01
C ASP A 148 -26.92 12.25 3.41
N ALA A 149 -26.59 11.51 2.34
CA ALA A 149 -25.32 11.63 1.63
C ALA A 149 -25.12 13.03 1.06
N ARG A 150 -26.15 13.64 0.47
CA ARG A 150 -26.10 15.04 -0.01
C ARG A 150 -25.85 16.03 1.13
N GLN A 151 -26.45 15.82 2.30
CA GLN A 151 -26.20 16.66 3.47
C GLN A 151 -24.75 16.50 3.96
N TRP A 152 -24.20 15.28 3.96
CA TRP A 152 -22.80 15.05 4.31
C TRP A 152 -21.84 15.68 3.30
N LEU A 153 -22.10 15.54 2.00
CA LEU A 153 -21.26 16.09 0.95
C LEU A 153 -21.26 17.63 0.92
N ARG A 154 -22.30 18.29 1.47
CA ARG A 154 -22.31 19.75 1.65
C ARG A 154 -21.17 20.27 2.53
N TYR A 155 -20.64 19.45 3.43
CA TYR A 155 -19.48 19.85 4.23
C TYR A 155 -18.20 19.94 3.39
N LEU A 156 -18.16 19.25 2.25
CA LEU A 156 -17.01 19.25 1.35
C LEU A 156 -17.15 20.30 0.24
N ASP A 157 -18.37 20.49 -0.26
CA ASP A 157 -18.70 21.51 -1.24
C ASP A 157 -19.99 22.24 -0.84
N LEU A 158 -19.87 23.55 -0.58
CA LEU A 158 -20.98 24.39 -0.14
C LEU A 158 -22.01 24.67 -1.24
N GLU A 159 -21.68 24.43 -2.51
CA GLU A 159 -22.62 24.59 -3.62
C GLU A 159 -23.55 23.37 -3.79
N LEU A 160 -23.23 22.25 -3.14
CA LEU A 160 -24.02 21.03 -3.24
C LEU A 160 -25.39 21.16 -2.55
N GLY A 161 -26.42 20.56 -3.17
CA GLY A 161 -27.78 20.51 -2.64
C GLY A 161 -28.59 21.81 -2.78
N LYS A 162 -28.12 22.83 -3.50
CA LYS A 162 -29.04 23.83 -4.04
C LYS A 162 -29.96 23.12 -5.06
N PRO A 163 -31.27 23.41 -5.11
CA PRO A 163 -32.09 22.92 -6.22
C PRO A 163 -31.41 23.37 -7.51
N LEU A 164 -31.15 22.43 -8.40
CA LEU A 164 -30.56 22.75 -9.69
C LEU A 164 -31.53 23.71 -10.40
N GLU A 165 -31.01 24.80 -10.96
CA GLU A 165 -31.79 25.59 -11.88
C GLU A 165 -32.27 24.65 -12.99
N GLU A 166 -33.59 24.54 -13.16
CA GLU A 166 -34.18 23.71 -14.20
C GLU A 166 -33.83 24.31 -15.56
N LYS A 167 -32.71 23.86 -16.13
CA LYS A 167 -32.36 24.14 -17.51
C LYS A 167 -33.21 23.23 -18.40
N ASP A 168 -34.08 23.84 -19.18
CA ASP A 168 -34.86 23.13 -20.19
C ASP A 168 -33.94 22.75 -21.36
N TYR A 169 -33.28 21.59 -21.25
CA TYR A 169 -32.45 21.04 -22.31
C TYR A 169 -33.27 20.38 -23.45
N GLY A 170 -34.59 20.29 -23.30
CA GLY A 170 -35.52 19.70 -24.27
C GLY A 170 -36.48 20.71 -24.89
N GLY A 171 -36.23 22.01 -24.70
CA GLY A 171 -37.03 23.09 -25.24
C GLY A 171 -36.96 23.19 -26.77
N ASN A 172 -37.59 24.23 -27.31
CA ASN A 172 -37.69 24.48 -28.74
C ASN A 172 -36.30 24.40 -29.42
N CYS A 173 -36.05 23.41 -30.30
CA CYS A 173 -34.74 23.23 -30.95
C CYS A 173 -34.45 24.25 -32.07
N ARG A 174 -35.22 25.34 -32.12
CA ARG A 174 -35.08 26.37 -33.16
C ARG A 174 -33.94 27.31 -32.78
N ILE A 175 -33.09 27.60 -33.75
CA ILE A 175 -32.02 28.59 -33.61
C ILE A 175 -32.58 29.96 -33.21
N TYR A 176 -33.77 30.29 -33.72
CA TYR A 176 -34.51 31.50 -33.39
C TYR A 176 -35.90 31.13 -32.89
N ASP A 177 -36.20 31.47 -31.64
CA ASP A 177 -37.51 31.26 -31.02
C ASP A 177 -38.30 32.57 -31.02
N TRP A 178 -39.42 32.58 -31.76
CA TRP A 178 -40.32 33.74 -31.82
C TRP A 178 -41.34 33.75 -30.68
N ASP A 179 -41.50 32.64 -29.96
CA ASP A 179 -42.43 32.52 -28.84
C ASP A 179 -41.85 33.19 -27.56
N ARG A 180 -40.55 33.51 -27.56
CA ARG A 180 -39.85 34.29 -26.52
C ARG A 180 -39.13 35.53 -27.10
N PRO A 181 -39.85 36.65 -27.30
CA PRO A 181 -39.28 37.86 -27.92
C PRO A 181 -38.23 38.56 -27.05
N ASP A 182 -38.18 38.26 -25.75
CA ASP A 182 -37.21 38.75 -24.78
C ASP A 182 -35.82 38.10 -24.94
N ASN A 183 -35.75 36.82 -25.31
CA ASN A 183 -34.49 36.10 -25.55
C ASN A 183 -34.55 35.11 -26.73
N PRO A 184 -34.69 35.60 -27.98
CA PRO A 184 -34.97 34.74 -29.15
C PRO A 184 -33.84 33.76 -29.50
N TRP A 185 -32.62 34.04 -29.06
CA TRP A 185 -31.40 33.29 -29.39
C TRP A 185 -30.91 32.40 -28.23
N HIS A 186 -31.77 32.08 -27.26
CA HIS A 186 -31.40 31.34 -26.05
C HIS A 186 -30.80 29.94 -26.31
N ASN A 187 -31.07 29.35 -27.49
CA ASN A 187 -30.53 28.04 -27.87
C ASN A 187 -29.09 28.06 -28.41
N VAL A 188 -28.57 29.25 -28.77
CA VAL A 188 -27.24 29.41 -29.38
C VAL A 188 -26.31 30.30 -28.56
N ILE A 189 -26.84 31.16 -27.70
CA ILE A 189 -26.07 32.07 -26.87
C ILE A 189 -26.32 31.72 -25.41
N VAL A 190 -25.35 31.08 -24.76
CA VAL A 190 -25.33 30.96 -23.29
C VAL A 190 -25.01 32.35 -22.74
N SER A 191 -26.01 33.04 -22.20
CA SER A 191 -25.75 34.22 -21.38
C SER A 191 -25.01 33.76 -20.13
N ILE A 192 -23.73 34.10 -20.06
CA ILE A 192 -22.89 34.03 -18.86
C ILE A 192 -23.33 35.12 -17.90
#